data_AF-E4XYG5-F1
#
_entry.id   AF-E4XYG5-F1
#
_cell.length_a   1.000
_cell.length_b   1.000
_cell.length_c   1.000
_cell.angle_alpha   90.00
_cell.angle_beta   90.00
_cell.angle_gamma   90.00
#
_symmetry.space_group_name_H-M   'P 1'
#
loop_
_entity.id
_entity.type
_entity.pdbx_description
1 polymer ?
#
loop_
_entity_poly.entity_id
_entity_poly.type
_entity_poly.pdbx_seq_one_letter_code
_entity_poly.pdbx_strand_id
1 'polypeptide(L)'
;CFIPNNFFRRIYEHSIVGLDNESMLLFGGVISGNWQTGIWQLKNDQWNKIGELATSASRGSAFYSGRSIYYFRFVSIQRINLNAKEELEKVELIGDPPKSSSYPVLFATTPDYCV
;
A
#
# COMPACT_ATOMS: atom_id res chain seq x y z
N CYS A 1 5.90 -26.83 11.12
CA CYS A 1 5.22 -25.56 10.81
C CYS A 1 4.75 -25.60 9.38
N PHE A 2 3.45 -25.80 9.17
CA PHE A 2 2.84 -25.72 7.84
C PHE A 2 2.59 -24.24 7.53
N ILE A 3 3.30 -23.66 6.57
CA ILE A 3 2.94 -22.36 6.00
C ILE A 3 2.25 -22.65 4.67
N PRO A 4 0.93 -22.44 4.53
CA PRO A 4 0.23 -22.75 3.31
C PRO A 4 0.61 -21.80 2.17
N ASN A 5 0.56 -22.36 0.96
CA ASN A 5 0.98 -21.78 -0.30
C ASN A 5 0.25 -20.47 -0.68
N ASN A 6 1.00 -19.36 -0.84
CA ASN A 6 0.97 -18.51 -2.06
C ASN A 6 1.79 -17.20 -2.02
N PHE A 7 2.55 -16.88 -0.98
CA PHE A 7 3.47 -15.73 -0.99
C PHE A 7 4.94 -16.15 -1.17
N PHE A 8 5.25 -16.81 -2.29
CA PHE A 8 6.51 -17.54 -2.49
C PHE A 8 7.58 -16.84 -3.35
N ARG A 9 7.41 -15.56 -3.68
CA ARG A 9 8.45 -14.83 -4.41
C ARG A 9 8.99 -13.71 -3.55
N ARG A 10 10.33 -13.64 -3.44
CA ARG A 10 11.03 -12.54 -2.78
C ARG A 10 10.60 -11.23 -3.44
N ILE A 11 9.81 -10.47 -2.71
CA ILE A 11 9.45 -9.11 -3.08
C ILE A 11 10.29 -8.14 -2.27
N TYR A 12 10.79 -7.09 -2.93
CA TYR A 12 11.59 -6.03 -2.31
C TYR A 12 11.07 -4.67 -2.76
N GLU A 13 11.42 -3.60 -2.05
CA GLU A 13 10.93 -2.23 -2.32
C GLU A 13 9.40 -2.09 -2.30
N HIS A 14 8.71 -2.98 -1.58
CA HIS A 14 7.29 -2.93 -1.31
C HIS A 14 7.01 -2.04 -0.09
N SER A 15 5.73 -1.72 0.12
CA SER A 15 5.25 -1.14 1.37
C SER A 15 4.39 -2.17 2.10
N ILE A 16 4.41 -2.09 3.44
CA ILE A 16 3.52 -2.85 4.31
C ILE A 16 2.87 -1.89 5.30
N VAL A 17 1.58 -2.06 5.53
CA VAL A 17 0.77 -1.20 6.41
C VAL A 17 -0.11 -2.09 7.28
N GLY A 18 -0.09 -1.86 8.60
CA GLY A 18 -1.02 -2.51 9.53
C GLY A 18 -2.37 -1.79 9.54
N LEU A 19 -3.44 -2.57 9.72
CA LEU A 19 -4.84 -2.11 9.76
C LEU A 19 -5.41 -2.28 11.17
N ASP A 20 -6.53 -1.60 11.44
CA ASP A 20 -7.20 -1.62 12.76
C ASP A 20 -7.75 -3.00 13.14
N ASN A 21 -8.02 -3.87 12.16
CA ASN A 21 -8.50 -5.24 12.40
C ASN A 21 -7.35 -6.26 12.55
N GLU A 22 -6.15 -5.80 12.91
CA GLU A 22 -4.92 -6.59 13.09
C GLU A 22 -4.41 -7.28 11.82
N SER A 23 -5.01 -7.01 10.66
CA SER A 23 -4.47 -7.46 9.38
C SER A 23 -3.38 -6.52 8.86
N MET A 24 -2.60 -6.99 7.89
CA MET A 24 -1.58 -6.16 7.22
C MET A 24 -1.79 -6.20 5.72
N LEU A 25 -1.60 -5.06 5.05
CA LEU A 25 -1.58 -4.98 3.59
C LEU A 25 -0.16 -4.80 3.08
N LEU A 26 0.23 -5.65 2.14
CA LEU A 26 1.45 -5.55 1.36
C LEU A 26 1.11 -5.20 -0.09
N PHE A 27 1.76 -4.17 -0.62
CA PHE A 27 1.52 -3.70 -1.98
C PHE A 27 2.75 -3.03 -2.59
N GLY A 28 2.74 -2.96 -3.92
CA GLY A 28 3.89 -2.53 -4.70
C GLY A 28 5.08 -3.48 -4.55
N GLY A 29 6.27 -3.00 -4.89
CA GLY A 29 7.51 -3.76 -4.84
C GLY A 29 7.87 -4.41 -6.17
N VAL A 30 8.95 -5.19 -6.13
CA VAL A 30 9.59 -5.77 -7.30
C VAL A 30 9.72 -7.27 -7.16
N ILE A 31 9.29 -8.01 -8.18
CA ILE A 31 9.48 -9.46 -8.32
C ILE A 31 10.18 -9.71 -9.65
N SER A 32 11.37 -10.35 -9.60
CA SER A 32 12.14 -10.68 -10.81
C SER A 32 12.35 -9.49 -11.77
N GLY A 33 12.59 -8.30 -11.21
CA GLY A 33 12.79 -7.05 -11.97
C GLY A 33 11.51 -6.32 -12.39
N ASN A 34 10.32 -6.92 -12.19
CA ASN A 34 9.05 -6.32 -12.58
C ASN A 34 8.36 -5.65 -11.39
N TRP A 35 7.89 -4.41 -11.58
CA TRP A 35 7.07 -3.72 -10.59
C TRP A 35 5.70 -4.38 -10.46
N GLN A 36 5.22 -4.49 -9.21
CA GLN A 36 3.99 -5.21 -8.91
C GLN A 36 2.81 -4.28 -8.74
N THR A 37 1.62 -4.78 -9.09
CA THR A 37 0.33 -4.15 -8.77
C THR A 37 -0.39 -4.86 -7.62
N GLY A 38 -0.10 -6.13 -7.34
CA GLY A 38 -0.87 -6.91 -6.38
C GLY A 38 -0.93 -6.28 -4.98
N ILE A 39 -2.13 -6.26 -4.41
CA ILE A 39 -2.40 -5.93 -3.01
C ILE A 39 -2.69 -7.26 -2.30
N TRP A 40 -1.88 -7.56 -1.29
CA TRP A 40 -1.93 -8.79 -0.52
C TRP A 40 -2.30 -8.47 0.92
N GLN A 41 -3.19 -9.24 1.52
CA GLN A 41 -3.57 -9.12 2.93
C GLN A 41 -3.05 -10.32 3.72
N LEU A 42 -2.38 -10.05 4.84
CA LEU A 42 -2.09 -11.02 5.88
C LEU A 42 -3.20 -10.95 6.93
N LYS A 43 -3.94 -12.04 7.09
CA LYS A 43 -4.96 -12.19 8.13
C LYS A 43 -5.00 -13.66 8.57
N ASN A 44 -5.04 -13.90 9.87
CA ASN A 44 -5.02 -15.25 10.45
C ASN A 44 -3.88 -16.12 9.90
N ASP A 45 -2.66 -15.57 9.85
CA ASP A 45 -1.44 -16.20 9.31
C ASP A 45 -1.51 -16.63 7.83
N GLN A 46 -2.47 -16.11 7.08
CA GLN A 46 -2.63 -16.41 5.65
C GLN A 46 -2.52 -15.16 4.80
N TRP A 47 -1.70 -15.26 3.76
CA TRP A 47 -1.57 -14.24 2.72
C TRP A 47 -2.55 -14.52 1.58
N ASN A 48 -3.41 -13.55 1.27
CA ASN A 48 -4.35 -13.62 0.16
C ASN A 48 -4.23 -12.36 -0.71
N LYS A 49 -4.23 -12.52 -2.04
CA LYS A 49 -4.33 -11.37 -2.95
C LYS A 49 -5.77 -10.88 -2.93
N ILE A 50 -5.98 -9.62 -2.55
CA ILE A 50 -7.32 -9.03 -2.40
C ILE A 50 -7.65 -8.01 -3.50
N GLY A 51 -6.64 -7.58 -4.27
CA GLY A 51 -6.83 -6.64 -5.37
C GLY A 51 -5.54 -6.20 -6.01
N GLU A 52 -5.60 -5.08 -6.72
CA GLU A 52 -4.48 -4.51 -7.46
C GLU A 52 -4.44 -2.99 -7.33
N LEU A 53 -3.22 -2.45 -7.31
CA LEU A 53 -2.93 -1.05 -7.49
C LEU A 53 -3.37 -0.59 -8.89
N ALA A 54 -3.78 0.66 -9.02
CA ALA A 54 -4.15 1.27 -10.30
C ALA A 54 -2.98 1.28 -11.30
N THR A 55 -1.75 1.41 -10.80
CA THR A 55 -0.52 1.30 -11.60
C THR A 55 0.55 0.52 -10.83
N SER A 56 1.43 -0.17 -11.56
CA SER A 56 2.54 -0.90 -10.95
C SER A 56 3.47 0.06 -10.21
N ALA A 57 3.98 -0.38 -9.06
CA ALA A 57 4.64 0.53 -8.16
C ALA A 57 5.74 -0.15 -7.33
N SER A 58 6.77 0.61 -6.99
CA SER A 58 7.85 0.26 -6.07
C SER A 58 8.47 1.53 -5.52
N ARG A 59 9.28 1.39 -4.47
CA ARG A 59 10.07 2.49 -3.86
C ARG A 59 9.22 3.66 -3.37
N GLY A 60 7.99 3.38 -2.95
CA GLY A 60 7.13 4.39 -2.37
C GLY A 60 7.10 4.35 -0.85
N SER A 61 6.45 5.34 -0.29
CA SER A 61 6.09 5.42 1.13
C SER A 61 4.58 5.41 1.25
N ALA A 62 4.06 4.80 2.31
CA ALA A 62 2.63 4.72 2.54
C ALA A 62 2.27 5.19 3.95
N PHE A 63 1.10 5.80 4.10
CA PHE A 63 0.52 6.08 5.41
C PHE A 63 -0.97 5.71 5.42
N TYR A 64 -1.43 5.17 6.54
CA TYR A 64 -2.83 4.84 6.80
C TYR A 64 -3.48 5.98 7.59
N SER A 65 -4.61 6.47 7.10
CA SER A 65 -5.41 7.50 7.77
C SER A 65 -6.86 7.44 7.32
N GLY A 66 -7.79 7.41 8.28
CA GLY A 66 -9.22 7.49 8.00
C GLY A 66 -9.74 6.37 7.11
N ARG A 67 -9.21 5.14 7.24
CA ARG A 67 -9.51 3.97 6.38
C ARG A 67 -9.08 4.11 4.93
N SER A 68 -8.18 5.05 4.65
CA SER A 68 -7.49 5.17 3.38
C SER A 68 -6.00 4.95 3.59
N ILE A 69 -5.38 4.20 2.69
CA ILE A 69 -3.92 4.16 2.58
C ILE A 69 -3.54 5.05 1.41
N TYR A 70 -2.70 6.03 1.69
CA TYR A 70 -2.11 6.88 0.67
C TYR A 70 -0.71 6.37 0.36
N TYR A 71 -0.48 6.01 -0.89
CA TYR A 71 0.76 5.45 -1.36
C TYR A 71 1.44 6.40 -2.35
N PHE A 72 2.53 7.02 -1.88
CA PHE A 72 3.31 7.99 -2.64
C PHE A 72 4.49 7.32 -3.28
N ARG A 73 4.50 7.34 -4.61
CA ARG A 73 5.58 6.84 -5.46
C ARG A 73 6.18 7.99 -6.27
N PHE A 74 7.38 7.76 -6.82
CA PHE A 74 8.12 8.63 -7.72
C PHE A 74 7.30 9.41 -8.77
N VAL A 75 6.27 8.82 -9.37
CA VAL A 75 5.46 9.44 -10.45
C VAL A 75 3.95 9.33 -10.22
N SER A 76 3.51 8.79 -9.09
CA SER A 76 2.07 8.63 -8.85
C SER A 76 1.75 8.59 -7.37
N ILE A 77 0.59 9.12 -7.03
CA ILE A 77 -0.04 9.01 -5.72
C ILE A 77 -1.28 8.14 -5.91
N GLN A 78 -1.31 6.99 -5.24
CA GLN A 78 -2.43 6.06 -5.28
C GLN A 78 -3.11 6.03 -3.92
N ARG A 79 -4.43 5.92 -3.90
CA ARG A 79 -5.22 5.77 -2.68
C ARG A 79 -5.94 4.42 -2.70
N ILE A 80 -5.74 3.65 -1.65
CA ILE A 80 -6.44 2.39 -1.38
C ILE A 80 -7.49 2.70 -0.31
N ASN A 81 -8.77 2.61 -0.66
CA ASN A 81 -9.88 2.82 0.27
C ASN A 81 -10.36 1.48 0.81
N LEU A 82 -10.59 1.46 2.12
CA LEU A 82 -11.09 0.31 2.86
C LEU A 82 -12.46 0.64 3.45
N ASN A 83 -13.33 -0.36 3.50
CA ASN A 83 -14.63 -0.21 4.15
C ASN A 83 -14.49 -0.28 5.68
N ALA A 84 -15.61 -0.19 6.41
CA ALA A 84 -15.63 -0.24 7.87
C ALA A 84 -15.09 -1.56 8.48
N LYS A 85 -14.95 -2.63 7.70
CA LYS A 85 -14.39 -3.92 8.11
C LYS A 85 -12.93 -4.11 7.69
N GLU A 86 -12.29 -3.05 7.18
CA GLU A 86 -10.95 -3.06 6.60
C GLU A 86 -10.83 -4.00 5.38
N GLU A 87 -11.91 -4.09 4.59
CA GLU A 87 -11.91 -4.81 3.31
C GLU A 87 -11.72 -3.82 2.16
N LEU A 88 -11.01 -4.25 1.10
CA LEU A 88 -10.74 -3.42 -0.07
C LEU A 88 -12.04 -2.98 -0.74
N GLU A 89 -12.25 -1.67 -0.81
CA GLU A 89 -13.41 -1.08 -1.47
C GLU A 89 -13.04 -0.54 -2.86
N LYS A 90 -11.95 0.24 -2.94
CA LYS A 90 -11.54 0.88 -4.18
C LYS A 90 -10.05 1.22 -4.18
N VAL A 91 -9.45 1.23 -5.37
CA VAL A 91 -8.13 1.81 -5.60
C VAL A 91 -8.23 2.91 -6.65
N GLU A 92 -7.58 4.04 -6.39
CA GLU A 92 -7.63 5.22 -7.25
C GLU A 92 -6.23 5.81 -7.45
N LEU A 93 -5.95 6.28 -8.66
CA LEU A 93 -4.88 7.24 -8.89
C LEU A 93 -5.42 8.63 -8.54
N ILE A 94 -4.82 9.30 -7.57
CA ILE A 94 -5.33 10.59 -7.06
C ILE A 94 -4.44 11.78 -7.44
N GLY A 95 -3.34 11.54 -8.15
CA GLY A 95 -2.50 12.58 -8.71
C GLY A 95 -1.05 12.16 -8.82
N ASP A 96 -0.21 13.14 -9.13
CA ASP A 96 1.24 13.00 -9.24
C ASP A 96 1.92 13.74 -8.09
N PRO A 97 3.07 13.26 -7.59
CA PRO A 97 3.82 13.98 -6.58
C PRO A 97 4.34 15.32 -7.12
N PRO A 98 4.40 16.39 -6.31
CA PRO A 98 4.88 17.71 -6.75
C PRO A 98 6.35 17.68 -7.18
N LYS A 99 7.12 16.73 -6.66
CA LYS A 99 8.48 16.42 -7.09
C LYS A 99 8.70 14.92 -7.01
N SER A 100 9.28 14.36 -8.06
CA SER A 100 9.59 12.94 -8.10
C SER A 100 10.64 12.58 -7.05
N SER A 101 10.27 11.70 -6.11
CA SER A 101 11.17 11.19 -5.07
C SER A 101 10.90 9.72 -4.81
N SER A 102 11.97 8.95 -4.64
CA SER A 102 11.87 7.61 -4.05
C SER A 102 11.76 7.75 -2.54
N TYR A 103 10.95 6.90 -1.91
CA TYR A 103 10.74 6.89 -0.46
C TYR A 103 10.49 8.29 0.14
N PRO A 104 9.49 9.04 -0.36
CA PRO A 104 9.19 10.36 0.17
C PRO A 104 8.87 10.24 1.67
N VAL A 105 9.35 11.19 2.47
CA VAL A 105 9.01 11.22 3.89
C VAL A 105 7.59 11.79 4.03
N LEU A 106 6.70 11.04 4.65
CA LEU A 106 5.28 11.39 4.81
C LEU A 106 5.01 11.68 6.29
N PHE A 107 4.33 12.78 6.57
CA PHE A 107 3.90 13.15 7.91
C PHE A 107 2.43 13.51 7.87
N ALA A 108 1.64 12.90 8.76
CA ALA A 108 0.29 13.35 9.01
C ALA A 108 0.37 14.66 9.79
N THR A 109 -0.18 15.73 9.23
CA THR A 109 -0.32 17.01 9.91
C THR A 109 -1.80 17.20 10.25
N THR A 110 -2.07 17.75 11.44
CA THR A 110 -3.36 18.42 11.66
C THR A 110 -3.37 19.69 10.81
N PRO A 111 -4.52 20.16 10.32
CA PRO A 111 -4.57 21.43 9.61
C PRO A 111 -3.88 22.49 10.48
N ASP A 112 -2.85 23.13 9.92
CA ASP A 112 -2.37 24.38 10.47
C ASP A 112 -3.57 25.32 10.40
N TYR A 113 -4.14 25.62 11.57
CA TYR A 113 -4.92 26.83 11.71
C TYR A 113 -3.95 27.96 11.40
N CYS A 114 -3.91 28.42 10.16
CA CYS A 114 -3.47 29.77 9.87
C CYS A 114 -4.45 30.68 10.63
N VAL A 115 -4.08 31.06 11.85
CA VAL A 115 -4.70 32.13 12.64
C VAL A 115 -4.16 33.47 12.17
#